data_AF-A0A7X6L7R0-F1
#
_entry.id   AF-A0A7X6L7R0-F1
#
_cell.length_a   1.000
_cell.length_b   1.000
_cell.length_c   1.000
_cell.angle_alpha   90.00
_cell.angle_beta   90.00
_cell.angle_gamma   90.00
#
_symmetry.space_group_name_H-M   'P 1'
#
loop_
_entity.id
_entity.type
_entity.pdbx_description
1 polymer ?
#
loop_
_entity_poly.entity_id
_entity_poly.type
_entity_poly.pdbx_seq_one_letter_code
_entity_poly.pdbx_strand_id
1 'polypeptide(L)'
;MGSAPVGAVAPNRQTAAERRAMPDLRDIAESVAEQHGVCARVVPMRAFDTNTGRVSYVGAPCKATVATTCPACAKANKYVRVTQLREGWCAEHEPVQPEPVVTEAQAQVLATRADQFSRYHDARREGDDELAEAIKDLVADLDAELRELGVRDRLPPLDAKPRRKAKSTRRRDDLPDLPRKKVARTTVGTAYADGKYRPSTFHTLTVDSYGGINRVRDEETGQMVSDGSPRDPESYDYARAARDIMHVKALFDRWVQNLRRAVGWNVQYWGSVEPQKRGAPHIHLAIRGSIPTKLLYQVTAATYVNIWWPHFDQEVYTGDNMPVWDHAAGTFVDPTTRRALTYWDNALEIIDSVDDIEPAHTLRFGGQSKPIQILAGTPEMDRKVGYLTKYLTKSVAEVLDSDSPRVNRHYDRLHAELQRTPCSPTCAVWLRYGIVPKGASEKTQPGRCRGRNHRRDLLGVPGKRCVTSTKWSGKTLPDHKAERLEFVRNELAAIGIIPPDTSHLRITPVGPGDRDAPPRSHLVMALVSARISQHAQYTMARLATTGGPPGDGTESGITVAVQQDSFTSQVAA
;
A
#
# COMPACT_ATOMS: atom_id res chain seq x y z
N MET A 1 -2.76 -63.39 44.38
CA MET A 1 -1.82 -63.70 43.29
C MET A 1 -1.45 -62.39 42.62
N GLY A 2 -0.19 -61.96 42.77
CA GLY A 2 0.27 -60.65 42.29
C GLY A 2 0.39 -60.62 40.77
N SER A 3 -0.16 -59.57 40.15
CA SER A 3 0.18 -59.22 38.77
C SER A 3 1.60 -58.67 38.75
N ALA A 4 2.47 -59.35 38.00
CA ALA A 4 3.82 -58.91 37.71
C ALA A 4 3.81 -57.58 36.93
N PRO A 5 4.77 -56.68 37.16
CA PRO A 5 4.92 -55.49 36.34
C PRO A 5 5.37 -55.90 34.93
N VAL A 6 4.65 -55.41 33.92
CA VAL A 6 5.03 -55.48 32.51
C VAL A 6 6.42 -54.86 32.38
N GLY A 7 7.40 -55.69 31.97
CA GLY A 7 8.78 -55.27 31.79
C GLY A 7 8.87 -54.04 30.91
N ALA A 8 9.36 -52.95 31.48
CA ALA A 8 9.74 -51.77 30.73
C ALA A 8 10.90 -52.16 29.80
N VAL A 9 10.59 -52.35 28.52
CA VAL A 9 11.61 -52.36 27.46
C VAL A 9 12.36 -51.04 27.60
N ALA A 10 13.65 -51.11 27.93
CA ALA A 10 14.50 -49.92 27.97
C ALA A 10 14.36 -49.20 26.62
N PRO A 11 13.98 -47.91 26.57
CA PRO A 11 13.84 -47.21 25.31
C PRO A 11 15.18 -47.29 24.59
N ASN A 12 15.16 -47.71 23.31
CA ASN A 12 16.33 -47.69 22.44
C ASN A 12 17.07 -46.36 22.66
N ARG A 13 18.40 -46.45 22.85
CA ARG A 13 19.23 -45.32 23.27
C ARG A 13 19.09 -44.18 22.25
N GLN A 14 18.21 -43.23 22.54
CA GLN A 14 17.90 -42.14 21.62
C GLN A 14 19.14 -41.27 21.43
N THR A 15 19.49 -41.04 20.17
CA THR A 15 20.61 -40.18 19.80
C THR A 15 20.26 -38.72 20.09
N ALA A 16 21.28 -37.86 20.23
CA ALA A 16 21.05 -36.42 20.35
C ALA A 16 20.38 -35.83 19.09
N ALA A 17 20.61 -36.44 17.92
CA ALA A 17 19.95 -36.06 16.66
C ALA A 17 18.45 -36.39 16.70
N GLU A 18 18.08 -37.58 17.17
CA GLU A 18 16.68 -37.99 17.34
C GLU A 18 15.94 -37.10 18.35
N ARG A 19 16.56 -36.74 19.47
CA ARG A 19 15.95 -35.80 20.44
C ARG A 19 15.77 -34.40 19.88
N ARG A 20 16.68 -33.91 19.04
CA ARG A 20 16.56 -32.60 18.37
C ARG A 20 15.55 -32.60 17.21
N ALA A 21 15.24 -33.78 16.66
CA ALA A 21 14.25 -33.94 15.61
C ALA A 21 12.81 -33.99 16.15
N MET A 22 12.62 -34.19 17.46
CA MET A 22 11.29 -34.11 18.07
C MET A 22 10.84 -32.64 18.15
N PRO A 23 9.58 -32.34 17.79
CA PRO A 23 9.07 -30.98 17.86
C PRO A 23 9.00 -30.52 19.31
N ASP A 24 9.41 -29.27 19.56
CA ASP A 24 9.25 -28.67 20.88
C ASP A 24 7.82 -28.08 21.05
N LEU A 25 7.50 -27.59 22.25
CA LEU A 25 6.20 -26.97 22.53
C LEU A 25 5.90 -25.79 21.59
N ARG A 26 6.94 -25.07 21.16
CA ARG A 26 6.79 -23.94 20.25
C ARG A 26 6.43 -24.44 18.85
N ASP A 27 7.10 -25.46 18.33
CA ASP A 27 6.79 -26.03 17.01
C ASP A 27 5.35 -26.54 16.95
N ILE A 28 4.90 -27.24 18.01
CA ILE A 28 3.52 -27.72 18.14
C ILE A 28 2.54 -26.54 18.20
N ALA A 29 2.80 -25.54 19.04
CA ALA A 29 1.93 -24.38 19.17
C ALA A 29 1.84 -23.56 17.86
N GLU A 30 2.95 -23.41 17.13
CA GLU A 30 2.97 -22.73 15.83
C GLU A 30 2.15 -23.51 14.79
N SER A 31 2.30 -24.85 14.73
CA SER A 31 1.52 -25.73 13.84
C SER A 31 0.01 -25.70 14.13
N VAL A 32 -0.38 -25.84 15.40
CA VAL A 32 -1.80 -25.80 15.80
C VAL A 32 -2.39 -24.40 15.55
N ALA A 33 -1.62 -23.33 15.80
CA ALA A 33 -2.06 -21.98 15.49
C ALA A 33 -2.34 -21.81 13.99
N GLU A 34 -1.50 -22.35 13.12
CA GLU A 34 -1.73 -22.33 11.68
C GLU A 34 -3.00 -23.07 11.27
N GLN A 35 -3.22 -24.28 11.81
CA GLN A 35 -4.43 -25.09 11.56
C GLN A 35 -5.72 -24.32 11.89
N HIS A 36 -5.71 -23.53 12.98
CA HIS A 36 -6.87 -22.74 13.42
C HIS A 36 -6.86 -21.29 12.90
N GLY A 37 -5.92 -20.90 12.05
CA GLY A 37 -5.82 -19.53 11.52
C GLY A 37 -5.51 -18.47 12.60
N VAL A 38 -4.82 -18.86 13.66
CA VAL A 38 -4.32 -18.00 14.74
C VAL A 38 -2.92 -17.51 14.42
N CYS A 39 -2.59 -16.30 14.86
CA CYS A 39 -1.25 -15.76 14.68
C CYS A 39 -0.26 -16.54 15.55
N ALA A 40 0.63 -17.33 14.94
CA ALA A 40 1.76 -17.93 15.64
C ALA A 40 2.70 -16.86 16.24
N ARG A 41 2.85 -15.70 15.57
CA ARG A 41 3.76 -14.58 15.90
C ARG A 41 3.18 -13.53 16.84
N VAL A 42 2.42 -13.95 17.85
CA VAL A 42 1.75 -12.99 18.73
C VAL A 42 2.71 -12.04 19.44
N VAL A 43 2.29 -10.78 19.51
CA VAL A 43 2.94 -9.75 20.30
C VAL A 43 2.32 -9.80 21.70
N PRO A 44 3.12 -10.00 22.76
CA PRO A 44 2.62 -9.98 24.12
C PRO A 44 2.15 -8.57 24.48
N MET A 45 0.92 -8.46 24.96
CA MET A 45 0.31 -7.23 25.43
C MET A 45 -0.09 -7.37 26.89
N ARG A 46 0.13 -6.32 27.66
CA ARG A 46 -0.39 -6.16 29.02
C ARG A 46 -1.80 -5.57 28.92
N ALA A 47 -2.78 -6.27 29.49
CA ALA A 47 -4.16 -5.82 29.60
C ALA A 47 -4.46 -5.45 31.05
N PHE A 48 -4.65 -4.17 31.31
CA PHE A 48 -5.04 -3.64 32.61
C PHE A 48 -6.54 -3.38 32.63
N ASP A 49 -7.24 -4.05 33.53
CA ASP A 49 -8.66 -3.85 33.77
C ASP A 49 -8.86 -2.67 34.72
N THR A 50 -9.49 -1.61 34.23
CA THR A 50 -9.72 -0.39 35.01
C THR A 50 -10.84 -0.53 36.05
N ASN A 51 -11.73 -1.52 35.90
CA ASN A 51 -12.81 -1.77 36.84
C ASN A 51 -12.33 -2.61 38.04
N THR A 52 -11.48 -3.61 37.79
CA THR A 52 -11.00 -4.53 38.84
C THR A 52 -9.58 -4.24 39.33
N GLY A 53 -8.83 -3.39 38.63
CA GLY A 53 -7.41 -3.12 38.88
C GLY A 53 -6.49 -4.30 38.53
N ARG A 54 -7.01 -5.37 37.93
CA ARG A 54 -6.23 -6.57 37.61
C ARG A 54 -5.41 -6.40 36.35
N VAL A 55 -4.22 -7.00 36.36
CA VAL A 55 -3.34 -7.10 35.21
C VAL A 55 -3.40 -8.52 34.66
N SER A 56 -3.54 -8.64 33.35
CA SER A 56 -3.43 -9.89 32.61
C SER A 56 -2.58 -9.70 31.37
N TYR A 57 -2.20 -10.81 30.73
CA TYR A 57 -1.42 -10.80 29.48
C TYR A 57 -2.22 -11.45 28.36
N VAL A 58 -2.29 -10.77 27.22
CA VAL A 58 -3.01 -11.23 26.03
C VAL A 58 -2.11 -11.17 24.80
N GLY A 59 -2.30 -12.10 23.87
CA GLY A 59 -1.59 -12.06 22.60
C GLY A 59 -2.31 -11.18 21.58
N ALA A 60 -1.61 -10.21 21.00
CA ALA A 60 -2.07 -9.48 19.83
C ALA A 60 -1.49 -10.06 18.54
N PRO A 61 -2.23 -10.06 17.41
CA PRO A 61 -1.70 -10.53 16.15
C PRO A 61 -0.55 -9.64 15.65
N CYS A 62 0.46 -10.24 15.00
CA CYS A 62 1.62 -9.50 14.45
C CYS A 62 1.27 -8.54 13.30
N LYS A 63 0.08 -8.68 12.71
CA LYS A 63 -0.41 -7.89 11.55
C LYS A 63 0.44 -8.01 10.28
N ALA A 64 1.32 -9.02 10.17
CA ALA A 64 2.08 -9.26 8.94
C ALA A 64 1.14 -9.43 7.73
N THR A 65 1.52 -8.85 6.60
CA THR A 65 0.76 -8.93 5.35
C THR A 65 1.32 -9.98 4.39
N VAL A 66 2.47 -10.57 4.71
CA VAL A 66 3.16 -11.56 3.88
C VAL A 66 2.98 -12.96 4.49
N ALA A 67 2.58 -13.93 3.67
CA ALA A 67 2.24 -15.28 4.11
C ALA A 67 3.45 -16.03 4.67
N THR A 68 4.64 -15.90 4.05
CA THR A 68 5.89 -16.50 4.55
C THR A 68 6.30 -15.98 5.92
N THR A 69 5.86 -14.77 6.30
CA THR A 69 6.07 -14.23 7.66
C THR A 69 5.00 -14.73 8.64
N CYS A 70 3.72 -14.68 8.27
CA CYS A 70 2.62 -15.22 9.08
C CYS A 70 1.39 -15.50 8.20
N PRO A 71 1.09 -16.77 7.87
CA PRO A 71 -0.03 -17.13 7.00
C PRO A 71 -1.38 -16.63 7.52
N ALA A 72 -1.65 -16.82 8.81
CA ALA A 72 -2.89 -16.41 9.46
C ALA A 72 -3.16 -14.90 9.35
N CYS A 73 -2.18 -14.05 9.68
CA CYS A 73 -2.33 -12.60 9.59
C CYS A 73 -2.42 -12.12 8.13
N ALA A 74 -1.65 -12.71 7.23
CA ALA A 74 -1.69 -12.37 5.81
C ALA A 74 -3.06 -12.70 5.20
N LYS A 75 -3.61 -13.87 5.50
CA LYS A 75 -4.98 -14.29 5.10
C LYS A 75 -6.04 -13.35 5.65
N ALA A 76 -5.97 -12.98 6.93
CA ALA A 76 -6.91 -12.04 7.54
C ALA A 76 -6.86 -10.66 6.89
N ASN A 77 -5.66 -10.11 6.62
CA ASN A 77 -5.50 -8.83 5.93
C ASN A 77 -5.98 -8.89 4.47
N LYS A 78 -5.70 -9.99 3.76
CA LYS A 78 -6.21 -10.22 2.39
C LYS A 78 -7.72 -10.24 2.37
N TYR A 79 -8.37 -10.92 3.32
CA TYR A 79 -9.83 -10.97 3.39
C TYR A 79 -10.45 -9.58 3.52
N VAL A 80 -9.92 -8.73 4.41
CA VAL A 80 -10.42 -7.35 4.56
C VAL A 80 -10.28 -6.57 3.23
N ARG A 81 -9.21 -6.80 2.48
CA ARG A 81 -9.04 -6.19 1.14
C ARG A 81 -10.00 -6.77 0.11
N VAL A 82 -10.31 -8.06 0.16
CA VAL A 82 -11.32 -8.69 -0.69
C VAL A 82 -12.71 -8.11 -0.42
N THR A 83 -13.09 -7.95 0.85
CA THR A 83 -14.35 -7.30 1.25
C THR A 83 -14.40 -5.86 0.72
N GLN A 84 -13.34 -5.07 0.96
CA GLN A 84 -13.24 -3.71 0.44
C GLN A 84 -13.39 -3.64 -1.09
N LEU A 85 -12.73 -4.54 -1.82
CA LEU A 85 -12.85 -4.62 -3.27
C LEU A 85 -14.29 -4.95 -3.70
N ARG A 86 -14.90 -5.99 -3.12
CA ARG A 86 -16.26 -6.44 -3.45
C ARG A 86 -17.31 -5.37 -3.22
N GLU A 87 -17.32 -4.75 -2.03
CA GLU A 87 -18.32 -3.75 -1.65
C GLU A 87 -18.34 -2.54 -2.59
N GLY A 88 -17.17 -2.13 -3.07
CA GLY A 88 -17.08 -0.93 -3.90
C GLY A 88 -17.20 -1.17 -5.40
N TRP A 89 -16.94 -2.37 -5.93
CA TRP A 89 -16.76 -2.52 -7.38
C TRP A 89 -18.01 -2.17 -8.19
N CYS A 90 -19.09 -2.91 -7.95
CA CYS A 90 -20.36 -2.71 -8.64
C CYS A 90 -21.39 -2.04 -7.73
N ALA A 91 -20.96 -1.11 -6.86
CA ALA A 91 -21.84 -0.41 -5.94
C ALA A 91 -22.96 0.32 -6.70
N GLU A 92 -24.20 0.10 -6.27
CA GLU A 92 -25.41 0.64 -6.91
C GLU A 92 -25.81 2.01 -6.37
N HIS A 93 -25.27 2.37 -5.21
CA HIS A 93 -25.58 3.58 -4.46
C HIS A 93 -24.31 4.38 -4.19
N GLU A 94 -24.47 5.70 -4.04
CA GLU A 94 -23.36 6.54 -3.61
C GLU A 94 -22.88 6.11 -2.21
N PRO A 95 -21.56 5.95 -2.01
CA PRO A 95 -21.03 5.65 -0.69
C PRO A 95 -21.41 6.75 0.30
N VAL A 96 -22.07 6.36 1.38
CA VAL A 96 -22.41 7.27 2.48
C VAL A 96 -21.11 7.85 3.03
N GLN A 97 -21.03 9.17 3.05
CA GLN A 97 -20.00 9.89 3.77
C GLN A 97 -20.69 10.65 4.89
N PRO A 98 -20.36 10.36 6.17
CA PRO A 98 -20.93 11.13 7.26
C PRO A 98 -20.56 12.60 7.05
N GLU A 99 -21.54 13.48 7.22
CA GLU A 99 -21.27 14.91 7.20
C GLU A 99 -20.35 15.26 8.38
N PRO A 100 -19.28 16.03 8.14
CA PRO A 100 -18.41 16.45 9.23
C PRO A 100 -19.22 17.35 10.18
N VAL A 101 -19.31 16.95 11.44
CA VAL A 101 -19.87 17.81 12.49
C VAL A 101 -18.75 18.71 12.99
N VAL A 102 -18.92 20.03 12.84
CA VAL A 102 -17.99 21.03 13.39
C VAL A 102 -18.34 21.23 14.86
N THR A 103 -17.39 21.03 15.75
CA THR A 103 -17.60 21.30 17.19
C THR A 103 -17.49 22.80 17.49
N GLU A 104 -18.13 23.25 18.56
CA GLU A 104 -18.04 24.64 19.01
C GLU A 104 -16.59 25.07 19.28
N ALA A 105 -15.80 24.20 19.92
CA ALA A 105 -14.37 24.42 20.14
C ALA A 105 -13.59 24.63 18.82
N GLN A 106 -13.83 23.78 17.81
CA GLN A 106 -13.19 23.94 16.50
C GLN A 106 -13.54 25.28 15.85
N ALA A 107 -14.82 25.67 15.92
CA ALA A 107 -15.29 26.93 15.36
C ALA A 107 -14.65 28.15 16.06
N GLN A 108 -14.54 28.11 17.39
CA GLN A 108 -13.98 29.20 18.20
C GLN A 108 -12.47 29.40 17.95
N VAL A 109 -11.70 28.32 17.94
CA VAL A 109 -10.25 28.40 17.68
C VAL A 109 -10.00 28.87 16.25
N LEU A 110 -10.78 28.39 15.28
CA LEU A 110 -10.67 28.84 13.88
C LEU A 110 -11.03 30.32 13.72
N ALA A 111 -12.07 30.81 14.42
CA ALA A 111 -12.44 32.22 14.40
C ALA A 111 -11.32 33.11 14.96
N THR A 112 -10.73 32.70 16.08
CA THR A 112 -9.58 33.40 16.69
C THR A 112 -8.38 33.43 15.74
N ARG A 113 -8.09 32.30 15.10
CA ARG A 113 -7.02 32.19 14.09
C ARG A 113 -7.28 33.09 12.87
N ALA A 114 -8.53 33.22 12.44
CA ALA A 114 -8.91 34.09 11.32
C ALA A 114 -8.75 35.58 11.67
N ASP A 115 -9.03 35.98 12.91
CA ASP A 115 -8.75 37.34 13.41
C ASP A 115 -7.24 37.62 13.39
N GLN A 116 -6.42 36.70 13.89
CA GLN A 116 -4.96 36.83 13.84
C GLN A 116 -4.41 36.91 12.42
N PHE A 117 -5.00 36.21 11.45
CA PHE A 117 -4.62 36.33 10.05
C PHE A 117 -4.81 37.76 9.52
N SER A 118 -5.91 38.43 9.91
CA SER A 118 -6.18 39.81 9.51
C SER A 118 -5.20 40.77 10.17
N ARG A 119 -5.02 40.66 11.50
CA ARG A 119 -4.08 41.49 12.26
C ARG A 119 -2.64 41.37 11.76
N TYR A 120 -2.23 40.16 11.37
CA TYR A 120 -0.91 39.93 10.78
C TYR A 120 -0.70 40.78 9.52
N HIS A 121 -1.69 40.80 8.62
CA HIS A 121 -1.61 41.60 7.41
C HIS A 121 -1.73 43.10 7.64
N ASP A 122 -2.40 43.53 8.72
CA ASP A 122 -2.44 44.92 9.14
C ASP A 122 -1.07 45.38 9.64
N ALA A 123 -0.47 44.62 10.57
CA ALA A 123 0.88 44.86 11.08
C ALA A 123 1.91 44.94 9.94
N ARG A 124 1.84 44.00 8.97
CA ARG A 124 2.70 44.03 7.78
C ARG A 124 2.51 45.26 6.89
N ARG A 125 1.29 45.79 6.78
CA ARG A 125 1.03 47.01 6.01
C ARG A 125 1.53 48.27 6.72
N GLU A 126 1.48 48.26 8.04
CA GLU A 126 1.92 49.36 8.90
C GLU A 126 3.44 49.34 9.14
N GLY A 127 4.13 48.25 8.77
CA GLY A 127 5.57 48.08 8.97
C GLY A 127 5.94 47.68 10.40
N ASP A 128 4.97 47.18 11.18
CA ASP A 128 5.18 46.68 12.54
C ASP A 128 5.61 45.21 12.50
N ASP A 129 6.91 45.00 12.30
CA ASP A 129 7.49 43.65 12.22
C ASP A 129 7.48 42.92 13.57
N GLU A 130 7.56 43.64 14.70
CA GLU A 130 7.50 43.02 16.04
C GLU A 130 6.12 42.41 16.31
N LEU A 131 5.05 43.15 16.02
CA LEU A 131 3.68 42.64 16.12
C LEU A 131 3.44 41.49 15.13
N ALA A 132 3.95 41.60 13.91
CA ALA A 132 3.82 40.55 12.90
C ALA A 132 4.47 39.22 13.34
N GLU A 133 5.66 39.26 13.97
CA GLU A 133 6.30 38.05 14.50
C GLU A 133 5.57 37.50 15.74
N ALA A 134 5.10 38.36 16.66
CA ALA A 134 4.30 37.91 17.80
C ALA A 134 3.00 37.20 17.37
N ILE A 135 2.34 37.69 16.32
CA ILE A 135 1.14 37.07 15.76
C ILE A 135 1.46 35.70 15.11
N LYS A 136 2.64 35.55 14.50
CA LYS A 136 3.05 34.25 13.92
C LYS A 136 3.17 33.16 14.98
N ASP A 137 3.75 33.49 16.14
CA ASP A 137 3.87 32.54 17.25
C ASP A 137 2.49 32.13 17.77
N LEU A 138 1.59 33.10 17.99
CA LEU A 138 0.21 32.81 18.40
C LEU A 138 -0.55 31.96 17.38
N VAL A 139 -0.38 32.22 16.08
CA VAL A 139 -1.00 31.41 15.02
C VAL A 139 -0.43 29.99 15.01
N ALA A 140 0.85 29.79 15.33
CA ALA A 140 1.43 28.46 15.43
C ALA A 140 0.80 27.63 16.57
N ASP A 141 0.50 28.26 17.71
CA ASP A 141 -0.21 27.64 18.83
C ASP A 141 -1.66 27.31 18.48
N LEU A 142 -2.40 28.24 17.89
CA LEU A 142 -3.77 28.00 17.42
C LEU A 142 -3.82 26.89 16.36
N ASP A 143 -2.84 26.86 15.46
CA ASP A 143 -2.67 25.79 14.48
C ASP A 143 -2.39 24.42 15.15
N ALA A 144 -1.69 24.40 16.30
CA ALA A 144 -1.47 23.18 17.08
C ALA A 144 -2.76 22.72 17.77
N GLU A 145 -3.48 23.63 18.41
CA GLU A 145 -4.77 23.36 19.04
C GLU A 145 -5.81 22.84 18.03
N LEU A 146 -5.92 23.44 16.85
CA LEU A 146 -6.81 22.96 15.79
C LEU A 146 -6.47 21.52 15.38
N ARG A 147 -5.19 21.14 15.36
CA ARG A 147 -4.78 19.76 15.07
C ARG A 147 -5.17 18.80 16.20
N GLU A 148 -5.05 19.22 17.45
CA GLU A 148 -5.48 18.43 18.61
C GLU A 148 -7.00 18.23 18.64
N LEU A 149 -7.76 19.26 18.26
CA LEU A 149 -9.20 19.21 18.06
C LEU A 149 -9.63 18.39 16.83
N GLY A 150 -8.68 17.83 16.08
CA GLY A 150 -8.94 16.93 14.96
C GLY A 150 -9.32 17.63 13.65
N VAL A 151 -9.04 18.93 13.52
CA VAL A 151 -9.20 19.65 12.23
C VAL A 151 -8.26 19.04 11.21
N ARG A 152 -8.84 18.66 10.07
CA ARG A 152 -8.13 18.05 8.94
C ARG A 152 -7.65 19.16 8.00
N ASP A 153 -6.64 18.83 7.20
CA ASP A 153 -5.96 19.70 6.23
C ASP A 153 -5.01 20.74 6.81
N ARG A 154 -4.17 21.30 5.92
CA ARG A 154 -3.20 22.32 6.28
C ARG A 154 -3.88 23.68 6.29
N LEU A 155 -3.76 24.37 7.41
CA LEU A 155 -4.28 25.72 7.56
C LEU A 155 -3.50 26.70 6.66
N PRO A 156 -4.14 27.73 6.08
CA PRO A 156 -3.49 28.68 5.19
C PRO A 156 -2.31 29.38 5.90
N PRO A 157 -1.10 29.39 5.32
CA PRO A 157 0.01 30.14 5.92
C PRO A 157 -0.31 31.64 5.94
N LEU A 158 0.23 32.36 6.93
CA LEU A 158 0.10 33.83 7.02
C LEU A 158 0.72 34.52 5.82
N ASP A 159 1.92 34.10 5.42
CA ASP A 159 2.55 34.59 4.21
C ASP A 159 2.17 33.74 2.99
N ALA A 160 1.78 34.43 1.91
CA ALA A 160 1.63 33.79 0.62
C ALA A 160 2.95 33.17 0.20
N LYS A 161 2.97 31.84 0.04
CA LYS A 161 4.13 31.20 -0.57
C LYS A 161 4.31 31.71 -1.99
N PRO A 162 5.53 32.06 -2.42
CA PRO A 162 5.77 32.43 -3.80
C PRO A 162 5.23 31.33 -4.71
N ARG A 163 4.28 31.70 -5.60
CA ARG A 163 3.73 30.75 -6.57
C ARG A 163 4.85 30.44 -7.55
N ARG A 164 5.32 29.20 -7.55
CA ARG A 164 6.22 28.72 -8.60
C ARG A 164 5.58 28.96 -9.95
N LYS A 165 6.35 29.50 -10.90
CA LYS A 165 5.90 29.61 -12.28
C LYS A 165 5.63 28.20 -12.77
N ALA A 166 4.36 27.90 -13.05
CA ALA A 166 4.02 26.60 -13.60
C ALA A 166 4.67 26.50 -14.98
N LYS A 167 5.69 25.66 -15.13
CA LYS A 167 6.25 25.40 -16.45
C LYS A 167 5.16 24.89 -17.38
N SER A 168 5.08 25.50 -18.55
CA SER A 168 4.12 25.12 -19.57
C SER A 168 4.40 23.68 -19.97
N THR A 169 3.52 22.75 -19.59
CA THR A 169 3.43 21.48 -20.29
C THR A 169 2.67 21.74 -21.58
N ARG A 170 3.35 22.35 -22.57
CA ARG A 170 2.76 22.55 -23.90
C ARG A 170 2.15 21.22 -24.33
N ARG A 171 0.86 21.23 -24.70
CA ARG A 171 0.19 20.00 -25.14
C ARG A 171 1.00 19.46 -26.31
N ARG A 172 1.45 18.23 -26.16
CA ARG A 172 2.12 17.48 -27.21
C ARG A 172 1.15 17.21 -28.35
N ASP A 173 1.51 17.66 -29.55
CA ASP A 173 0.67 17.51 -30.75
C ASP A 173 0.62 16.06 -31.25
N ASP A 174 1.58 15.22 -30.84
CA ASP A 174 1.62 13.77 -31.15
C ASP A 174 0.60 12.93 -30.36
N LEU A 175 -0.22 13.55 -29.51
CA LEU A 175 -1.13 12.81 -28.62
C LEU A 175 -2.60 12.88 -29.05
N PRO A 176 -3.35 11.77 -28.87
CA PRO A 176 -4.78 11.76 -29.15
C PRO A 176 -5.51 12.86 -28.39
N ASP A 177 -6.51 13.46 -29.01
CA ASP A 177 -7.41 14.35 -28.28
C ASP A 177 -8.38 13.56 -27.40
N LEU A 178 -8.59 14.07 -26.20
CA LEU A 178 -9.46 13.45 -25.21
C LEU A 178 -10.69 14.33 -25.01
N PRO A 179 -11.89 13.72 -24.87
CA PRO A 179 -13.07 14.47 -24.45
C PRO A 179 -12.80 15.23 -23.14
N ARG A 180 -13.27 16.47 -23.05
CA ARG A 180 -13.14 17.32 -21.86
C ARG A 180 -14.51 17.61 -21.27
N LYS A 181 -15.00 16.71 -20.43
CA LYS A 181 -16.29 16.83 -19.74
C LYS A 181 -16.12 17.46 -18.36
N LYS A 182 -17.13 18.20 -17.91
CA LYS A 182 -17.25 18.62 -16.50
C LYS A 182 -17.39 17.38 -15.63
N VAL A 183 -16.58 17.27 -14.58
CA VAL A 183 -16.59 16.10 -13.69
C VAL A 183 -17.69 16.25 -12.66
N ALA A 184 -18.74 15.43 -12.78
CA ALA A 184 -19.81 15.35 -11.79
C ALA A 184 -19.34 14.70 -10.47
N ARG A 185 -20.02 15.01 -9.36
CA ARG A 185 -19.72 14.46 -8.03
C ARG A 185 -20.09 12.98 -7.89
N THR A 186 -20.91 12.45 -8.80
CA THR A 186 -21.32 11.04 -8.85
C THR A 186 -20.11 10.12 -8.95
N THR A 187 -20.15 9.04 -8.18
CA THR A 187 -19.16 7.97 -8.18
C THR A 187 -19.72 6.69 -8.78
N VAL A 188 -21.05 6.51 -8.80
CA VAL A 188 -21.69 5.32 -9.36
C VAL A 188 -21.70 5.32 -10.89
N GLY A 189 -21.56 4.14 -11.48
CA GLY A 189 -21.62 3.97 -12.93
C GLY A 189 -23.05 4.11 -13.47
N THR A 190 -23.14 4.32 -14.78
CA THR A 190 -24.42 4.35 -15.50
C THR A 190 -25.21 3.06 -15.28
N ALA A 191 -26.50 3.21 -15.00
CA ALA A 191 -27.46 2.10 -14.98
C ALA A 191 -28.03 1.90 -16.39
N TYR A 192 -28.19 0.64 -16.78
CA TYR A 192 -28.79 0.21 -18.05
C TYR A 192 -30.03 -0.63 -17.77
N ALA A 193 -30.93 -0.71 -18.76
CA ALA A 193 -32.20 -1.43 -18.67
C ALA A 193 -32.96 -1.07 -17.37
N ASP A 194 -33.26 0.22 -17.21
CA ASP A 194 -34.00 0.78 -16.06
C ASP A 194 -33.41 0.44 -14.69
N GLY A 195 -32.08 0.34 -14.61
CA GLY A 195 -31.37 0.06 -13.36
C GLY A 195 -31.06 -1.42 -13.13
N LYS A 196 -31.53 -2.32 -13.99
CA LYS A 196 -31.27 -3.77 -13.89
C LYS A 196 -29.79 -4.12 -13.96
N TYR A 197 -29.01 -3.38 -14.74
CA TYR A 197 -27.58 -3.66 -14.91
C TYR A 197 -26.72 -2.42 -14.66
N ARG A 198 -25.70 -2.57 -13.81
CA ARG A 198 -24.65 -1.57 -13.58
C ARG A 198 -23.26 -2.20 -13.78
N PRO A 199 -22.86 -2.43 -15.04
CA PRO A 199 -21.55 -3.00 -15.32
C PRO A 199 -20.43 -2.09 -14.83
N SER A 200 -19.34 -2.71 -14.42
CA SER A 200 -18.08 -2.09 -14.02
C SER A 200 -16.95 -2.61 -14.89
N THR A 201 -15.74 -2.05 -14.78
CA THR A 201 -14.63 -2.41 -15.67
C THR A 201 -13.46 -3.01 -14.90
N PHE A 202 -12.89 -4.09 -15.43
CA PHE A 202 -11.55 -4.55 -15.12
C PHE A 202 -10.58 -4.05 -16.19
N HIS A 203 -9.48 -3.43 -15.79
CA HIS A 203 -8.46 -2.91 -16.70
C HIS A 203 -7.05 -3.11 -16.14
N THR A 204 -6.06 -3.23 -17.02
CA THR A 204 -4.67 -3.39 -16.61
C THR A 204 -3.77 -2.38 -17.31
N LEU A 205 -2.90 -1.73 -16.56
CA LEU A 205 -1.92 -0.77 -17.05
C LEU A 205 -0.51 -1.30 -16.84
N THR A 206 0.35 -1.14 -17.83
CA THR A 206 1.78 -1.48 -17.73
C THR A 206 2.58 -0.34 -18.32
N VAL A 207 3.72 -0.03 -17.72
CA VAL A 207 4.72 0.84 -18.35
C VAL A 207 5.30 0.19 -19.62
N ASP A 208 5.95 0.99 -20.45
CA ASP A 208 6.48 0.59 -21.75
C ASP A 208 7.65 -0.42 -21.66
N SER A 209 8.05 -0.99 -22.80
CA SER A 209 9.21 -1.88 -22.90
C SER A 209 10.54 -1.12 -22.84
N TYR A 210 11.59 -1.79 -22.35
CA TYR A 210 12.95 -1.24 -22.22
C TYR A 210 13.98 -2.00 -23.09
N GLY A 211 13.51 -2.97 -23.87
CA GLY A 211 14.34 -3.84 -24.69
C GLY A 211 13.65 -5.18 -24.96
N GLY A 212 14.22 -5.99 -25.85
CA GLY A 212 13.72 -7.34 -26.11
C GLY A 212 13.90 -8.25 -24.90
N ILE A 213 12.88 -9.05 -24.57
CA ILE A 213 12.94 -10.05 -23.49
C ILE A 213 13.00 -11.47 -24.04
N ASN A 214 13.69 -12.35 -23.32
CA ASN A 214 13.79 -13.77 -23.63
C ASN A 214 12.41 -14.43 -23.49
N ARG A 215 12.22 -15.49 -24.27
CA ARG A 215 11.07 -16.38 -24.19
C ARG A 215 11.56 -17.79 -23.93
N VAL A 216 10.85 -18.49 -23.07
CA VAL A 216 11.09 -19.88 -22.68
C VAL A 216 9.80 -20.66 -22.86
N ARG A 217 9.92 -21.97 -23.01
CA ARG A 217 8.75 -22.84 -23.00
C ARG A 217 8.31 -23.01 -21.55
N ASP A 218 7.05 -22.73 -21.30
CA ASP A 218 6.39 -22.99 -20.02
C ASP A 218 6.26 -24.51 -19.85
N GLU A 219 6.70 -25.05 -18.72
CA GLU A 219 6.73 -26.51 -18.50
C GLU A 219 5.33 -27.09 -18.34
N GLU A 220 4.40 -26.35 -17.73
CA GLU A 220 3.03 -26.79 -17.51
C GLU A 220 2.19 -26.75 -18.78
N THR A 221 2.33 -25.71 -19.59
CA THR A 221 1.46 -25.52 -20.77
C THR A 221 2.11 -25.75 -22.11
N GLY A 222 3.43 -25.88 -22.14
CA GLY A 222 4.20 -25.94 -23.37
C GLY A 222 4.17 -24.64 -24.18
N GLN A 223 3.57 -23.55 -23.70
CA GLN A 223 3.48 -22.27 -24.43
C GLN A 223 4.77 -21.45 -24.29
N MET A 224 5.11 -20.65 -25.30
CA MET A 224 6.26 -19.74 -25.21
C MET A 224 5.91 -18.50 -24.38
N VAL A 225 6.38 -18.47 -23.12
CA VAL A 225 6.20 -17.37 -22.18
C VAL A 225 7.50 -16.58 -22.02
N SER A 226 7.42 -15.34 -21.54
CA SER A 226 8.65 -14.65 -21.14
C SER A 226 9.15 -15.16 -19.79
N ASP A 227 10.48 -15.23 -19.63
CA ASP A 227 11.11 -15.40 -18.32
C ASP A 227 11.48 -14.06 -17.67
N GLY A 228 11.25 -12.94 -18.35
CA GLY A 228 11.53 -11.59 -17.87
C GLY A 228 12.93 -11.07 -18.14
N SER A 229 13.90 -11.94 -18.44
CA SER A 229 15.28 -11.53 -18.68
C SER A 229 15.45 -10.82 -20.05
N PRO A 230 16.29 -9.80 -20.17
CA PRO A 230 16.61 -9.18 -21.45
C PRO A 230 17.30 -10.16 -22.40
N ARG A 231 17.00 -10.06 -23.70
CA ARG A 231 17.73 -10.77 -24.76
C ARG A 231 19.18 -10.33 -24.81
N ASP A 232 19.39 -9.04 -24.71
CA ASP A 232 20.69 -8.41 -24.58
C ASP A 232 20.68 -7.49 -23.34
N PRO A 233 21.34 -7.92 -22.25
CA PRO A 233 21.45 -7.11 -21.04
C PRO A 233 22.26 -5.81 -21.19
N GLU A 234 23.09 -5.66 -22.23
CA GLU A 234 23.90 -4.43 -22.41
C GLU A 234 23.10 -3.32 -23.10
N SER A 235 22.21 -3.67 -24.03
CA SER A 235 21.32 -2.70 -24.70
C SER A 235 19.98 -2.49 -24.01
N TYR A 236 19.69 -3.21 -22.92
CA TYR A 236 18.47 -3.00 -22.13
C TYR A 236 18.54 -1.69 -21.36
N ASP A 237 17.53 -0.84 -21.53
CA ASP A 237 17.49 0.49 -20.93
C ASP A 237 17.07 0.43 -19.45
N TYR A 238 18.00 0.03 -18.59
CA TYR A 238 17.78 -0.05 -17.14
C TYR A 238 17.58 1.32 -16.50
N ALA A 239 18.18 2.37 -17.06
CA ALA A 239 18.02 3.74 -16.56
C ALA A 239 16.55 4.19 -16.70
N ARG A 240 15.97 4.03 -17.89
CA ARG A 240 14.55 4.30 -18.12
C ARG A 240 13.66 3.38 -17.29
N ALA A 241 14.00 2.10 -17.18
CA ALA A 241 13.25 1.16 -16.35
C ALA A 241 13.18 1.61 -14.89
N ALA A 242 14.32 1.98 -14.30
CA ALA A 242 14.40 2.46 -12.92
C ALA A 242 13.62 3.76 -12.72
N ARG A 243 13.72 4.70 -13.66
CA ARG A 243 12.98 5.97 -13.64
C ARG A 243 11.48 5.76 -13.71
N ASP A 244 11.01 4.95 -14.64
CA ASP A 244 9.59 4.61 -14.76
C ASP A 244 9.07 3.93 -13.49
N ILE A 245 9.84 3.00 -12.91
CA ILE A 245 9.51 2.39 -11.62
C ILE A 245 9.38 3.47 -10.54
N MET A 246 10.32 4.41 -10.42
CA MET A 246 10.23 5.45 -9.38
C MET A 246 9.01 6.38 -9.56
N HIS A 247 8.59 6.63 -10.81
CA HIS A 247 7.62 7.66 -11.14
C HIS A 247 6.24 7.17 -11.59
N VAL A 248 6.00 5.85 -11.71
CA VAL A 248 4.73 5.29 -12.20
C VAL A 248 3.51 5.78 -11.41
N LYS A 249 3.67 6.11 -10.12
CA LYS A 249 2.59 6.67 -9.31
C LYS A 249 2.09 7.99 -9.92
N ALA A 250 2.99 8.87 -10.33
CA ALA A 250 2.61 10.15 -10.93
C ALA A 250 1.90 9.95 -12.27
N LEU A 251 2.32 8.95 -13.06
CA LEU A 251 1.67 8.59 -14.32
C LEU A 251 0.26 8.02 -14.07
N PHE A 252 0.10 7.14 -13.09
CA PHE A 252 -1.20 6.58 -12.71
C PHE A 252 -2.16 7.66 -12.19
N ASP A 253 -1.69 8.56 -11.32
CA ASP A 253 -2.50 9.69 -10.83
C ASP A 253 -2.97 10.57 -12.00
N ARG A 254 -2.09 10.84 -12.98
CA ARG A 254 -2.44 11.59 -14.19
C ARG A 254 -3.46 10.85 -15.06
N TRP A 255 -3.32 9.53 -15.19
CA TRP A 255 -4.26 8.71 -15.95
C TRP A 255 -5.66 8.73 -15.34
N VAL A 256 -5.78 8.63 -14.02
CA VAL A 256 -7.07 8.76 -13.32
C VAL A 256 -7.68 10.15 -13.54
N GLN A 257 -6.88 11.22 -13.50
CA GLN A 257 -7.35 12.58 -13.78
C GLN A 257 -7.88 12.72 -15.21
N ASN A 258 -7.13 12.20 -16.19
CA ASN A 258 -7.52 12.21 -17.59
C ASN A 258 -8.79 11.38 -17.81
N LEU A 259 -8.89 10.20 -17.20
CA LEU A 259 -10.06 9.33 -17.28
C LEU A 259 -11.31 10.04 -16.74
N ARG A 260 -11.23 10.65 -15.55
CA ARG A 260 -12.35 11.41 -14.95
C ARG A 260 -12.85 12.53 -15.86
N ARG A 261 -11.93 13.27 -16.48
CA ARG A 261 -12.27 14.34 -17.43
C ARG A 261 -12.87 13.80 -18.73
N ALA A 262 -12.39 12.65 -19.20
CA ALA A 262 -12.88 12.00 -20.41
C ALA A 262 -14.30 11.42 -20.24
N VAL A 263 -14.57 10.79 -19.09
CA VAL A 263 -15.90 10.19 -18.82
C VAL A 263 -16.90 11.19 -18.26
N GLY A 264 -16.46 12.19 -17.50
CA GLY A 264 -17.31 13.24 -16.92
C GLY A 264 -17.86 12.94 -15.52
N TRP A 265 -17.32 11.94 -14.80
CA TRP A 265 -17.70 11.64 -13.43
C TRP A 265 -16.49 11.30 -12.55
N ASN A 266 -16.72 11.29 -11.23
CA ASN A 266 -15.68 11.03 -10.26
C ASN A 266 -15.37 9.52 -10.17
N VAL A 267 -14.67 9.00 -11.18
CA VAL A 267 -14.26 7.58 -11.26
C VAL A 267 -13.57 7.12 -9.98
N GLN A 268 -14.07 6.00 -9.45
CA GLN A 268 -13.49 5.31 -8.31
C GLN A 268 -12.84 4.01 -8.78
N TYR A 269 -11.77 3.60 -8.10
CA TYR A 269 -11.05 2.39 -8.42
C TYR A 269 -10.53 1.69 -7.16
N TRP A 270 -10.27 0.41 -7.31
CA TRP A 270 -9.43 -0.40 -6.45
C TRP A 270 -8.39 -1.08 -7.34
N GLY A 271 -7.15 -1.19 -6.91
CA GLY A 271 -6.11 -1.86 -7.70
C GLY A 271 -5.02 -2.52 -6.89
N SER A 272 -4.39 -3.49 -7.54
CA SER A 272 -3.15 -4.12 -7.10
C SER A 272 -2.01 -3.75 -8.04
N VAL A 273 -0.83 -3.47 -7.46
CA VAL A 273 0.41 -3.15 -8.17
C VAL A 273 1.38 -4.30 -7.95
N GLU A 274 1.83 -4.89 -9.03
CA GLU A 274 2.69 -6.08 -9.06
C GLU A 274 3.79 -5.87 -10.11
N PRO A 275 4.98 -6.47 -9.95
CA PRO A 275 5.96 -6.44 -11.01
C PRO A 275 5.60 -7.50 -12.07
N GLN A 276 5.81 -7.17 -13.34
CA GLN A 276 5.95 -8.21 -14.36
C GLN A 276 7.26 -8.98 -14.14
N LYS A 277 7.41 -10.13 -14.80
CA LYS A 277 8.68 -10.90 -14.79
C LYS A 277 9.91 -10.06 -15.21
N ARG A 278 9.74 -8.99 -15.98
CA ARG A 278 10.82 -8.04 -16.33
C ARG A 278 11.07 -6.93 -15.30
N GLY A 279 10.50 -7.04 -14.09
CA GLY A 279 10.61 -6.02 -13.03
C GLY A 279 9.82 -4.73 -13.26
N ALA A 280 9.02 -4.64 -14.33
CA ALA A 280 8.24 -3.44 -14.66
C ALA A 280 6.91 -3.38 -13.88
N PRO A 281 6.47 -2.21 -13.38
CA PRO A 281 5.20 -2.07 -12.67
C PRO A 281 4.00 -2.42 -13.56
N HIS A 282 3.10 -3.21 -12.99
CA HIS A 282 1.87 -3.68 -13.60
C HIS A 282 0.70 -3.42 -12.63
N ILE A 283 -0.32 -2.71 -13.11
CA ILE A 283 -1.44 -2.27 -12.26
C ILE A 283 -2.71 -2.95 -12.76
N HIS A 284 -3.29 -3.81 -11.94
CA HIS A 284 -4.62 -4.36 -12.16
C HIS A 284 -5.65 -3.50 -11.45
N LEU A 285 -6.72 -3.12 -12.16
CA LEU A 285 -7.72 -2.17 -11.69
C LEU A 285 -9.12 -2.76 -11.80
N ALA A 286 -9.84 -2.71 -10.70
CA ALA A 286 -11.28 -2.63 -10.66
C ALA A 286 -11.69 -1.15 -10.74
N ILE A 287 -12.49 -0.79 -11.74
CA ILE A 287 -13.01 0.55 -11.97
C ILE A 287 -14.52 0.48 -11.85
N ARG A 288 -15.11 1.33 -11.01
CA ARG A 288 -16.56 1.41 -10.85
C ARG A 288 -17.18 2.08 -12.09
N GLY A 289 -18.14 1.39 -12.68
CA GLY A 289 -18.86 1.82 -13.89
C GLY A 289 -18.25 1.31 -15.19
N SER A 290 -19.07 1.25 -16.23
CA SER A 290 -18.70 0.84 -17.57
C SER A 290 -18.05 1.98 -18.33
N ILE A 291 -16.94 1.69 -18.99
CA ILE A 291 -16.20 2.66 -19.80
C ILE A 291 -15.96 2.04 -21.18
N PRO A 292 -16.28 2.74 -22.29
CA PRO A 292 -15.99 2.24 -23.62
C PRO A 292 -14.51 1.87 -23.78
N THR A 293 -14.23 0.68 -24.29
CA THR A 293 -12.86 0.17 -24.51
C THR A 293 -12.00 1.15 -25.29
N LYS A 294 -12.55 1.72 -26.36
CA LYS A 294 -11.87 2.74 -27.18
C LYS A 294 -11.44 3.96 -26.36
N LEU A 295 -12.27 4.39 -25.40
CA LEU A 295 -11.96 5.54 -24.56
C LEU A 295 -10.84 5.23 -23.57
N LEU A 296 -10.82 4.03 -22.97
CA LEU A 296 -9.72 3.60 -22.12
C LEU A 296 -8.40 3.58 -22.88
N TYR A 297 -8.41 3.07 -24.11
CA TYR A 297 -7.24 3.06 -25.00
C TYR A 297 -6.75 4.46 -25.34
N GLN A 298 -7.66 5.38 -25.69
CA GLN A 298 -7.33 6.78 -25.94
C GLN A 298 -6.74 7.46 -24.70
N VAL A 299 -7.35 7.27 -23.52
CA VAL A 299 -6.85 7.85 -22.27
C VAL A 299 -5.46 7.30 -21.93
N THR A 300 -5.24 6.00 -22.06
CA THR A 300 -3.93 5.39 -21.82
C THR A 300 -2.87 5.93 -22.79
N ALA A 301 -3.17 6.00 -24.08
CA ALA A 301 -2.25 6.51 -25.10
C ALA A 301 -1.95 8.02 -24.95
N ALA A 302 -2.93 8.81 -24.53
CA ALA A 302 -2.77 10.26 -24.33
C ALA A 302 -2.14 10.64 -22.97
N THR A 303 -1.96 9.68 -22.06
CA THR A 303 -1.41 9.96 -20.73
C THR A 303 0.10 9.84 -20.71
N TYR A 304 0.75 10.94 -20.38
CA TYR A 304 2.17 11.03 -20.04
C TYR A 304 2.35 11.92 -18.81
N VAL A 305 3.51 11.84 -18.17
CA VAL A 305 3.90 12.82 -17.15
C VAL A 305 5.37 13.20 -17.33
N ASN A 306 5.64 14.49 -17.19
CA ASN A 306 6.97 15.07 -17.20
C ASN A 306 7.46 15.25 -15.76
N ILE A 307 8.69 14.85 -15.49
CA ILE A 307 9.35 14.99 -14.20
C ILE A 307 10.28 16.21 -14.28
N TRP A 308 9.80 17.32 -13.73
CA TRP A 308 10.52 18.59 -13.65
C TRP A 308 11.38 18.65 -12.38
N TRP A 309 12.37 17.76 -12.32
CA TRP A 309 13.37 17.70 -11.24
C TRP A 309 14.73 18.14 -11.77
N PRO A 310 15.71 18.44 -10.90
CA PRO A 310 17.11 18.57 -11.33
C PRO A 310 17.50 17.32 -12.13
N HIS A 311 18.22 17.50 -13.25
CA HIS A 311 18.64 16.37 -14.07
C HIS A 311 19.50 15.40 -13.26
N PHE A 312 19.25 14.10 -13.46
CA PHE A 312 19.92 13.01 -12.74
C PHE A 312 20.40 11.94 -13.73
N ASP A 313 20.94 12.43 -14.85
CA ASP A 313 21.48 11.62 -15.94
C ASP A 313 22.94 11.22 -15.72
N GLN A 314 23.69 12.00 -14.91
CA GLN A 314 25.10 11.78 -14.65
C GLN A 314 25.41 11.96 -13.17
N GLU A 315 25.99 10.93 -12.54
CA GLU A 315 26.47 11.04 -11.17
C GLU A 315 27.71 11.94 -11.12
N VAL A 316 27.68 12.95 -10.25
CA VAL A 316 28.82 13.83 -9.96
C VAL A 316 29.73 13.20 -8.92
N TYR A 317 29.14 12.45 -7.98
CA TYR A 317 29.83 11.86 -6.84
C TYR A 317 29.59 10.35 -6.78
N THR A 318 30.69 9.59 -6.70
CA THR A 318 30.68 8.13 -6.66
C THR A 318 31.79 7.60 -5.74
N GLY A 319 31.68 6.33 -5.33
CA GLY A 319 32.72 5.64 -4.56
C GLY A 319 33.11 6.39 -3.28
N ASP A 320 34.42 6.62 -3.12
CA ASP A 320 34.98 7.32 -1.96
C ASP A 320 34.90 8.85 -2.06
N ASN A 321 34.50 9.39 -3.22
CA ASN A 321 34.35 10.82 -3.46
C ASN A 321 32.92 11.32 -3.13
N MET A 322 32.26 10.78 -2.11
CA MET A 322 30.91 11.21 -1.74
C MET A 322 30.93 12.54 -0.96
N PRO A 323 29.88 13.40 -1.08
CA PRO A 323 29.78 14.62 -0.30
C PRO A 323 29.80 14.35 1.20
N VAL A 324 30.42 15.27 1.95
CA VAL A 324 30.57 15.15 3.40
C VAL A 324 29.80 16.25 4.11
N TRP A 325 29.32 15.95 5.33
CA TRP A 325 28.66 16.96 6.14
C TRP A 325 29.69 17.94 6.71
N ASP A 326 29.43 19.24 6.57
CA ASP A 326 30.18 20.30 7.20
C ASP A 326 29.39 20.88 8.37
N HIS A 327 29.90 20.71 9.58
CA HIS A 327 29.24 21.17 10.81
C HIS A 327 29.23 22.69 10.94
N ALA A 328 30.20 23.41 10.37
CA ALA A 328 30.24 24.86 10.42
C ALA A 328 29.25 25.47 9.42
N ALA A 329 29.18 24.91 8.20
CA ALA A 329 28.23 25.35 7.18
C ALA A 329 26.81 24.79 7.36
N GLY A 330 26.63 23.77 8.20
CA GLY A 330 25.34 23.12 8.44
C GLY A 330 24.77 22.43 7.20
N THR A 331 25.62 21.96 6.28
CA THR A 331 25.21 21.40 4.99
C THR A 331 26.20 20.38 4.43
N PHE A 332 25.82 19.72 3.33
CA PHE A 332 26.75 18.89 2.57
C PHE A 332 27.63 19.74 1.66
N VAL A 333 28.92 19.43 1.66
CA VAL A 333 29.93 20.07 0.83
C VAL A 333 30.62 19.05 -0.07
N ASP A 334 31.18 19.54 -1.17
CA ASP A 334 32.11 18.79 -1.99
C ASP A 334 33.33 18.34 -1.14
N PRO A 335 33.71 17.06 -1.18
CA PRO A 335 34.74 16.54 -0.28
C PRO A 335 36.14 17.11 -0.57
N THR A 336 36.40 17.57 -1.80
CA THR A 336 37.71 18.10 -2.22
C THR A 336 37.75 19.61 -2.07
N THR A 337 36.78 20.32 -2.65
CA THR A 337 36.77 21.79 -2.70
C THR A 337 36.13 22.44 -1.49
N ARG A 338 35.43 21.66 -0.65
CA ARG A 338 34.68 22.13 0.52
C ARG A 338 33.58 23.15 0.20
N ARG A 339 33.19 23.28 -1.07
CA ARG A 339 32.10 24.16 -1.50
C ARG A 339 30.76 23.55 -1.14
N ALA A 340 29.84 24.37 -0.61
CA ALA A 340 28.48 23.96 -0.31
C ALA A 340 27.74 23.51 -1.58
N LEU A 341 27.02 22.40 -1.47
CA LEU A 341 26.20 21.88 -2.54
C LEU A 341 24.88 22.64 -2.69
N THR A 342 24.30 22.58 -3.89
CA THR A 342 23.03 23.25 -4.19
C THR A 342 21.87 22.55 -3.49
N TYR A 343 21.07 23.30 -2.74
CA TYR A 343 19.85 22.75 -2.14
C TYR A 343 18.79 22.44 -3.18
N TRP A 344 17.97 21.43 -2.88
CA TRP A 344 16.86 20.99 -3.73
C TRP A 344 15.96 22.14 -4.21
N ASP A 345 15.56 23.04 -3.31
CA ASP A 345 14.65 24.14 -3.67
C ASP A 345 15.35 25.17 -4.56
N ASN A 346 16.62 25.50 -4.31
CA ASN A 346 17.43 26.37 -5.16
C ASN A 346 17.63 25.74 -6.55
N ALA A 347 17.83 24.42 -6.63
CA ALA A 347 17.93 23.73 -7.91
C ALA A 347 16.63 23.83 -8.73
N LEU A 348 15.47 23.77 -8.06
CA LEU A 348 14.18 23.98 -8.71
C LEU A 348 13.97 25.44 -9.12
N GLU A 349 14.46 26.40 -8.35
CA GLU A 349 14.43 27.84 -8.71
C GLU A 349 15.27 28.13 -9.96
N ILE A 350 16.46 27.53 -10.05
CA ILE A 350 17.31 27.61 -11.25
C ILE A 350 16.54 27.03 -12.45
N ILE A 351 15.96 25.84 -12.29
CA ILE A 351 15.13 25.23 -13.34
C ILE A 351 14.00 26.19 -13.74
N ASP A 352 13.24 26.73 -12.78
CA ASP A 352 12.13 27.65 -13.02
C ASP A 352 12.55 28.98 -13.69
N SER A 353 13.82 29.39 -13.58
CA SER A 353 14.38 30.58 -14.24
C SER A 353 14.75 30.38 -15.70
N VAL A 354 14.90 29.13 -16.16
CA VAL A 354 15.26 28.79 -17.54
C VAL A 354 14.00 28.55 -18.36
N ASP A 355 13.85 29.31 -19.46
CA ASP A 355 12.69 29.24 -20.34
C ASP A 355 12.64 27.92 -21.15
N ASP A 356 13.77 27.52 -21.73
CA ASP A 356 13.89 26.32 -22.58
C ASP A 356 14.72 25.23 -21.89
N ILE A 357 14.07 24.42 -21.06
CA ILE A 357 14.68 23.23 -20.45
C ILE A 357 13.77 22.02 -20.67
N GLU A 358 14.39 20.89 -21.00
CA GLU A 358 13.71 19.61 -21.12
C GLU A 358 13.42 19.00 -19.74
N PRO A 359 12.38 18.18 -19.58
CA PRO A 359 12.15 17.48 -18.33
C PRO A 359 13.22 16.42 -18.08
N ALA A 360 13.61 16.22 -16.82
CA ALA A 360 14.57 15.18 -16.43
C ALA A 360 14.11 13.76 -16.78
N HIS A 361 12.80 13.53 -16.86
CA HIS A 361 12.23 12.28 -17.34
C HIS A 361 10.81 12.46 -17.88
N THR A 362 10.46 11.72 -18.92
CA THR A 362 9.07 11.62 -19.42
C THR A 362 8.67 10.17 -19.47
N LEU A 363 7.57 9.81 -18.80
CA LEU A 363 7.04 8.44 -18.80
C LEU A 363 5.63 8.34 -19.35
N ARG A 364 5.34 7.16 -19.92
CA ARG A 364 4.08 6.77 -20.59
C ARG A 364 3.76 5.31 -20.28
N PHE A 365 2.50 4.93 -20.46
CA PHE A 365 2.14 3.52 -20.45
C PHE A 365 2.50 2.85 -21.78
N GLY A 366 2.79 1.55 -21.72
CA GLY A 366 3.06 0.70 -22.87
C GLY A 366 1.78 0.17 -23.54
N GLY A 367 1.95 -0.88 -24.33
CA GLY A 367 0.88 -1.55 -25.08
C GLY A 367 -0.35 -1.94 -24.24
N GLN A 368 -1.51 -1.94 -24.90
CA GLN A 368 -2.82 -2.00 -24.27
C GLN A 368 -3.23 -3.42 -23.85
N SER A 369 -3.87 -3.54 -22.68
CA SER A 369 -4.58 -4.76 -22.27
C SER A 369 -6.07 -4.66 -22.57
N LYS A 370 -6.71 -5.77 -22.95
CA LYS A 370 -8.16 -5.82 -23.25
C LYS A 370 -8.97 -5.54 -21.98
N PRO A 371 -9.73 -4.42 -21.89
CA PRO A 371 -10.64 -4.18 -20.79
C PRO A 371 -11.77 -5.20 -20.80
N ILE A 372 -12.26 -5.56 -19.62
CA ILE A 372 -13.33 -6.55 -19.43
C ILE A 372 -14.45 -5.89 -18.62
N GLN A 373 -15.70 -6.03 -19.07
CA GLN A 373 -16.86 -5.54 -18.33
C GLN A 373 -17.29 -6.61 -17.30
N ILE A 374 -17.64 -6.17 -16.10
CA ILE A 374 -17.93 -7.01 -14.94
C ILE A 374 -19.31 -6.65 -14.41
N LEU A 375 -20.16 -7.66 -14.19
CA LEU A 375 -21.46 -7.51 -13.55
C LEU A 375 -21.40 -8.01 -12.11
N ALA A 376 -22.15 -7.33 -11.23
CA ALA A 376 -22.29 -7.70 -9.83
C ALA A 376 -22.83 -9.13 -9.67
N GLY A 377 -22.36 -9.86 -8.66
CA GLY A 377 -22.89 -11.18 -8.30
C GLY A 377 -22.62 -12.29 -9.33
N THR A 378 -21.75 -12.06 -10.31
CA THR A 378 -21.43 -13.07 -11.33
C THR A 378 -20.18 -13.88 -10.97
N PRO A 379 -20.06 -15.14 -11.44
CA PRO A 379 -18.83 -15.93 -11.30
C PRO A 379 -17.60 -15.26 -11.93
N GLU A 380 -17.79 -14.39 -12.92
CA GLU A 380 -16.71 -13.60 -13.49
C GLU A 380 -16.17 -12.55 -12.51
N MET A 381 -17.05 -11.86 -11.79
CA MET A 381 -16.64 -10.95 -10.72
C MET A 381 -15.81 -11.69 -9.67
N ASP A 382 -16.26 -12.87 -9.22
CA ASP A 382 -15.52 -13.67 -8.23
C ASP A 382 -14.13 -14.06 -8.72
N ARG A 383 -14.03 -14.54 -9.97
CA ARG A 383 -12.74 -14.85 -10.61
C ARG A 383 -11.82 -13.64 -10.66
N LYS A 384 -12.33 -12.46 -11.02
CA LYS A 384 -11.51 -11.24 -11.10
C LYS A 384 -11.17 -10.66 -9.73
N VAL A 385 -12.02 -10.82 -8.72
CA VAL A 385 -11.68 -10.51 -7.32
C VAL A 385 -10.53 -11.41 -6.84
N GLY A 386 -10.59 -12.71 -7.15
CA GLY A 386 -9.49 -13.64 -6.90
C GLY A 386 -8.19 -13.20 -7.59
N TYR A 387 -8.29 -12.82 -8.86
CA TYR A 387 -7.15 -12.33 -9.64
C TYR A 387 -6.52 -11.05 -9.08
N LEU A 388 -7.33 -10.02 -8.81
CA LEU A 388 -6.90 -8.74 -8.22
C LEU A 388 -6.25 -8.89 -6.84
N THR A 389 -6.62 -9.94 -6.10
CA THR A 389 -6.12 -10.19 -4.75
C THR A 389 -5.11 -11.33 -4.68
N LYS A 390 -4.72 -11.91 -5.82
CA LYS A 390 -3.91 -13.14 -5.91
C LYS A 390 -2.61 -13.00 -5.13
N TYR A 391 -1.84 -11.95 -5.39
CA TYR A 391 -0.49 -11.79 -4.83
C TYR A 391 -0.38 -10.78 -3.70
N LEU A 392 -1.51 -10.33 -3.10
CA LEU A 392 -1.47 -9.40 -1.97
C LEU A 392 -0.70 -9.95 -0.76
N THR A 393 -0.62 -11.28 -0.62
CA THR A 393 0.06 -11.96 0.49
C THR A 393 1.43 -12.53 0.14
N LYS A 394 1.83 -12.55 -1.13
CA LYS A 394 3.20 -12.94 -1.51
C LYS A 394 4.12 -11.75 -1.34
N SER A 395 5.39 -11.94 -1.00
CA SER A 395 6.35 -10.83 -1.08
C SER A 395 6.64 -10.48 -2.55
N VAL A 396 7.21 -9.31 -2.84
CA VAL A 396 7.64 -8.98 -4.22
C VAL A 396 8.83 -9.86 -4.61
N ALA A 397 9.75 -10.08 -3.67
CA ALA A 397 10.87 -10.99 -3.85
C ALA A 397 10.41 -12.40 -4.27
N GLU A 398 9.42 -12.99 -3.59
CA GLU A 398 8.85 -14.31 -3.96
C GLU A 398 8.22 -14.32 -5.35
N VAL A 399 7.67 -13.20 -5.82
CA VAL A 399 7.07 -13.12 -7.17
C VAL A 399 8.15 -13.05 -8.26
N LEU A 400 9.32 -12.52 -7.93
CA LEU A 400 10.46 -12.37 -8.82
C LEU A 400 11.56 -13.39 -8.53
N ASP A 401 11.28 -14.45 -7.76
CA ASP A 401 12.27 -15.48 -7.49
C ASP A 401 12.43 -16.39 -8.70
N SER A 402 13.67 -16.78 -9.02
CA SER A 402 13.97 -17.59 -10.19
C SER A 402 15.29 -18.34 -10.04
N ASP A 403 15.30 -19.62 -10.42
CA ASP A 403 16.52 -20.42 -10.50
C ASP A 403 17.40 -20.08 -11.71
N SER A 404 16.90 -19.22 -12.62
CA SER A 404 17.62 -18.86 -13.83
C SER A 404 18.73 -17.83 -13.57
N PRO A 405 20.02 -18.14 -13.82
CA PRO A 405 21.11 -17.20 -13.56
C PRO A 405 20.99 -15.90 -14.36
N ARG A 406 20.41 -15.94 -15.57
CA ARG A 406 20.22 -14.73 -16.39
C ARG A 406 19.11 -13.82 -15.86
N VAL A 407 18.06 -14.41 -15.27
CA VAL A 407 16.97 -13.65 -14.64
C VAL A 407 17.48 -12.98 -13.37
N ASN A 408 18.27 -13.70 -12.56
CA ASN A 408 18.90 -13.12 -11.37
C ASN A 408 19.85 -11.96 -11.71
N ARG A 409 20.71 -12.11 -12.72
CA ARG A 409 21.56 -11.01 -13.21
C ARG A 409 20.74 -9.80 -13.67
N HIS A 410 19.60 -10.01 -14.33
CA HIS A 410 18.72 -8.93 -14.74
C HIS A 410 18.17 -8.16 -13.54
N TYR A 411 17.66 -8.86 -12.52
CA TYR A 411 17.14 -8.21 -11.32
C TYR A 411 18.21 -7.49 -10.51
N ASP A 412 19.42 -8.03 -10.46
CA ASP A 412 20.54 -7.39 -9.76
C ASP A 412 20.99 -6.12 -10.49
N ARG A 413 21.04 -6.13 -11.83
CA ARG A 413 21.28 -4.91 -12.63
C ARG A 413 20.19 -3.87 -12.44
N LEU A 414 18.92 -4.27 -12.52
CA LEU A 414 17.79 -3.36 -12.29
C LEU A 414 17.81 -2.78 -10.87
N HIS A 415 18.14 -3.59 -9.86
CA HIS A 415 18.25 -3.13 -8.49
C HIS A 415 19.41 -2.16 -8.29
N ALA A 416 20.56 -2.41 -8.92
CA ALA A 416 21.70 -1.49 -8.89
C ALA A 416 21.34 -0.11 -9.47
N GLU A 417 20.63 -0.06 -10.60
CA GLU A 417 20.15 1.20 -11.18
C GLU A 417 19.10 1.90 -10.30
N LEU A 418 18.19 1.15 -9.68
CA LEU A 418 17.23 1.71 -8.73
C LEU A 418 17.92 2.34 -7.51
N GLN A 419 19.04 1.76 -7.02
CA GLN A 419 19.80 2.34 -5.91
C GLN A 419 20.43 3.70 -6.23
N ARG A 420 20.63 3.99 -7.52
CA ARG A 420 21.21 5.25 -8.02
C ARG A 420 20.16 6.25 -8.50
N THR A 421 18.92 5.81 -8.74
CA THR A 421 17.85 6.68 -9.25
C THR A 421 17.10 7.42 -8.12
N PRO A 422 17.08 8.75 -8.05
CA PRO A 422 16.36 9.48 -7.00
C PRO A 422 14.85 9.19 -7.00
N CYS A 423 14.27 8.91 -5.83
CA CYS A 423 12.87 8.50 -5.71
C CYS A 423 11.90 9.57 -5.18
N SER A 424 12.43 10.66 -4.59
CA SER A 424 11.65 11.75 -3.98
C SER A 424 12.54 12.96 -3.68
N PRO A 425 11.98 14.16 -3.41
CA PRO A 425 12.75 15.34 -3.01
C PRO A 425 13.62 15.18 -1.76
N THR A 426 13.27 14.24 -0.87
CA THR A 426 14.00 13.96 0.38
C THR A 426 15.02 12.81 0.21
N CYS A 427 15.18 12.28 -1.01
CA CYS A 427 16.01 11.11 -1.25
C CYS A 427 17.50 11.44 -1.12
N ALA A 428 18.23 10.75 -0.23
CA ALA A 428 19.67 10.92 -0.05
C ALA A 428 20.52 10.60 -1.29
N VAL A 429 19.94 9.92 -2.29
CA VAL A 429 20.55 9.66 -3.59
C VAL A 429 20.83 10.95 -4.36
N TRP A 430 20.12 12.05 -4.09
CA TRP A 430 20.41 13.36 -4.68
C TRP A 430 21.85 13.84 -4.44
N LEU A 431 22.49 13.39 -3.36
CA LEU A 431 23.89 13.72 -3.07
C LEU A 431 24.86 13.12 -4.09
N ARG A 432 24.49 12.05 -4.81
CA ARG A 432 25.27 11.56 -5.97
C ARG A 432 25.29 12.56 -7.12
N TYR A 433 24.25 13.40 -7.20
CA TYR A 433 24.05 14.39 -8.26
C TYR A 433 24.38 15.82 -7.80
N GLY A 434 25.03 15.96 -6.64
CA GLY A 434 25.41 17.27 -6.10
C GLY A 434 24.26 18.13 -5.60
N ILE A 435 23.11 17.53 -5.31
CA ILE A 435 21.94 18.22 -4.78
C ILE A 435 21.70 17.82 -3.33
N VAL A 436 21.58 18.79 -2.43
CA VAL A 436 21.20 18.55 -1.03
C VAL A 436 19.69 18.31 -0.97
N PRO A 437 19.23 17.10 -0.57
CA PRO A 437 17.81 16.77 -0.54
C PRO A 437 17.06 17.56 0.56
N LYS A 438 15.74 17.67 0.41
CA LYS A 438 14.90 18.31 1.41
C LYS A 438 15.03 17.61 2.77
N GLY A 439 15.25 18.39 3.82
CA GLY A 439 15.37 17.89 5.19
C GLY A 439 16.64 17.06 5.43
N ALA A 440 17.68 17.23 4.62
CA ALA A 440 18.99 16.64 4.88
C ALA A 440 19.55 17.15 6.22
N SER A 441 20.22 16.28 6.96
CA SER A 441 20.92 16.60 8.21
C SER A 441 22.24 15.83 8.26
N GLU A 442 23.05 16.06 9.30
CA GLU A 442 24.27 15.30 9.59
C GLU A 442 24.07 13.77 9.62
N LYS A 443 22.84 13.31 9.90
CA LYS A 443 22.47 11.87 9.94
C LYS A 443 22.12 11.30 8.57
N THR A 444 22.05 12.13 7.54
CA THR A 444 21.80 11.70 6.16
C THR A 444 23.05 11.04 5.60
N GLN A 445 22.92 9.79 5.14
CA GLN A 445 24.04 9.08 4.54
C GLN A 445 24.04 9.32 3.02
N PRO A 446 25.11 9.92 2.45
CA PRO A 446 25.19 10.19 1.01
C PRO A 446 24.94 8.95 0.16
N GLY A 447 24.10 9.08 -0.87
CA GLY A 447 23.84 7.99 -1.81
C GLY A 447 22.99 6.84 -1.27
N ARG A 448 22.54 6.89 0.00
CA ARG A 448 21.76 5.80 0.63
C ARG A 448 20.39 6.27 1.11
N CYS A 449 19.37 5.99 0.31
CA CYS A 449 17.99 6.28 0.66
C CYS A 449 17.45 5.32 1.74
N ARG A 450 16.75 5.88 2.74
CA ARG A 450 16.00 5.09 3.75
C ARG A 450 14.63 4.62 3.23
N GLY A 451 14.21 5.13 2.07
CA GLY A 451 12.93 4.83 1.43
C GLY A 451 12.82 3.38 0.98
N ARG A 452 11.59 2.89 0.93
CA ARG A 452 11.28 1.52 0.52
C ARG A 452 11.54 1.23 -0.96
N ASN A 453 11.52 2.26 -1.81
CA ASN A 453 11.62 2.12 -3.25
C ASN A 453 12.99 1.58 -3.74
N HIS A 454 14.03 1.63 -2.90
CA HIS A 454 15.38 1.14 -3.24
C HIS A 454 15.68 -0.24 -2.66
N ARG A 455 14.73 -0.85 -1.95
CA ARG A 455 14.94 -2.15 -1.33
C ARG A 455 14.71 -3.26 -2.35
N ARG A 456 15.57 -4.29 -2.33
CA ARG A 456 15.50 -5.45 -3.22
C ARG A 456 14.21 -6.25 -3.05
N ASP A 457 13.66 -6.28 -1.83
CA ASP A 457 12.41 -6.97 -1.49
C ASP A 457 11.15 -6.29 -2.06
N LEU A 458 11.29 -5.12 -2.69
CA LEU A 458 10.23 -4.34 -3.33
C LEU A 458 10.55 -3.96 -4.78
N LEU A 459 11.44 -4.73 -5.42
CA LEU A 459 11.89 -4.51 -6.79
C LEU A 459 10.70 -4.36 -7.77
N GLY A 460 10.65 -3.25 -8.50
CA GLY A 460 9.59 -2.98 -9.48
C GLY A 460 8.24 -2.52 -8.92
N VAL A 461 8.09 -2.38 -7.59
CA VAL A 461 6.84 -1.92 -6.96
C VAL A 461 7.09 -0.70 -6.07
N PRO A 462 6.97 0.53 -6.61
CA PRO A 462 7.13 1.74 -5.82
C PRO A 462 5.94 1.91 -4.85
N GLY A 463 6.23 2.17 -3.58
CA GLY A 463 5.20 2.55 -2.61
C GLY A 463 4.30 1.40 -2.13
N LYS A 464 2.98 1.51 -2.37
CA LYS A 464 1.96 0.59 -1.83
C LYS A 464 1.45 -0.35 -2.92
N ARG A 465 1.43 -1.66 -2.62
CA ARG A 465 0.87 -2.70 -3.49
C ARG A 465 -0.63 -2.61 -3.74
N CYS A 466 -1.39 -2.03 -2.81
CA CYS A 466 -2.83 -1.86 -2.97
C CYS A 466 -3.15 -0.37 -3.00
N VAL A 467 -3.82 0.05 -4.09
CA VAL A 467 -4.27 1.42 -4.32
C VAL A 467 -5.80 1.43 -4.34
N THR A 468 -6.42 2.38 -3.64
CA THR A 468 -7.87 2.45 -3.55
C THR A 468 -8.28 3.91 -3.48
N SER A 469 -9.31 4.29 -4.22
CA SER A 469 -9.89 5.62 -4.10
C SER A 469 -10.56 5.79 -2.73
N THR A 470 -10.51 7.01 -2.19
CA THR A 470 -11.15 7.34 -0.90
C THR A 470 -12.65 7.12 -0.91
N LYS A 471 -13.33 7.41 -2.02
CA LYS A 471 -14.79 7.21 -2.17
C LYS A 471 -15.12 5.87 -2.83
N TRP A 472 -14.32 4.84 -2.59
CA TRP A 472 -14.64 3.48 -3.01
C TRP A 472 -15.86 2.99 -2.21
N SER A 473 -15.73 2.27 -1.11
CA SER A 473 -16.90 1.94 -0.27
C SER A 473 -17.29 3.05 0.71
N GLY A 474 -16.54 4.16 0.79
CA GLY A 474 -16.72 5.19 1.83
C GLY A 474 -16.17 4.79 3.20
N LYS A 475 -15.69 3.55 3.33
CA LYS A 475 -15.21 2.92 4.57
C LYS A 475 -13.69 2.78 4.60
N THR A 476 -13.12 2.93 5.78
CA THR A 476 -11.72 2.61 6.08
C THR A 476 -11.53 1.12 6.37
N LEU A 477 -10.28 0.62 6.34
CA LEU A 477 -10.01 -0.78 6.71
C LEU A 477 -10.42 -1.11 8.16
N PRO A 478 -10.25 -0.21 9.14
CA PRO A 478 -10.88 -0.35 10.45
C PRO A 478 -12.39 -0.53 10.40
N ASP A 479 -13.11 0.26 9.61
CA ASP A 479 -14.58 0.18 9.51
C ASP A 479 -15.02 -1.20 8.97
N HIS A 480 -14.37 -1.69 7.90
CA HIS A 480 -14.60 -3.05 7.39
C HIS A 480 -14.37 -4.14 8.44
N LYS A 481 -13.40 -3.94 9.34
CA LYS A 481 -13.14 -4.88 10.44
C LYS A 481 -14.21 -4.76 11.53
N ALA A 482 -14.64 -3.55 11.85
CA ALA A 482 -15.64 -3.26 12.86
C ALA A 482 -17.01 -3.83 12.47
N GLU A 483 -17.46 -3.58 11.23
CA GLU A 483 -18.72 -4.12 10.70
C GLU A 483 -18.74 -5.65 10.71
N ARG A 484 -17.62 -6.30 10.33
CA ARG A 484 -17.52 -7.76 10.42
C ARG A 484 -17.63 -8.25 11.86
N LEU A 485 -17.01 -7.55 12.80
CA LEU A 485 -17.08 -7.87 14.23
C LEU A 485 -18.50 -7.69 14.76
N GLU A 486 -19.18 -6.61 14.36
CA GLU A 486 -20.57 -6.33 14.72
C GLU A 486 -21.54 -7.36 14.15
N PHE A 487 -21.36 -7.76 12.89
CA PHE A 487 -22.12 -8.86 12.29
C PHE A 487 -22.02 -10.14 13.13
N VAL A 488 -20.79 -10.53 13.50
CA VAL A 488 -20.58 -11.73 14.35
C VAL A 488 -21.21 -11.54 15.73
N ARG A 489 -21.12 -10.35 16.33
CA ARG A 489 -21.80 -10.06 17.62
C ARG A 489 -23.31 -10.20 17.52
N ASN A 490 -23.92 -9.71 16.45
CA ASN A 490 -25.36 -9.78 16.24
C ASN A 490 -25.83 -11.22 16.04
N GLU A 491 -25.10 -12.03 15.26
CA GLU A 491 -25.39 -13.47 15.10
C GLU A 491 -25.31 -14.22 16.43
N LEU A 492 -24.30 -13.93 17.26
CA LEU A 492 -24.17 -14.54 18.59
C LEU A 492 -25.28 -14.08 19.54
N ALA A 493 -25.63 -12.80 19.53
CA ALA A 493 -26.69 -12.23 20.36
C ALA A 493 -28.06 -12.82 20.02
N ALA A 494 -28.31 -13.16 18.76
CA ALA A 494 -29.56 -13.80 18.31
C ALA A 494 -29.84 -15.15 19.00
N ILE A 495 -28.79 -15.85 19.46
CA ILE A 495 -28.90 -17.09 20.24
C ILE A 495 -28.58 -16.90 21.73
N GLY A 496 -28.57 -15.65 22.21
CA GLY A 496 -28.34 -15.32 23.62
C GLY A 496 -26.88 -15.36 24.06
N ILE A 497 -25.91 -15.47 23.14
CA ILE A 497 -24.48 -15.41 23.47
C ILE A 497 -24.01 -13.95 23.39
N ILE A 498 -23.72 -13.35 24.54
CA ILE A 498 -23.21 -11.99 24.63
C ILE A 498 -21.70 -12.04 24.93
N PRO A 499 -20.82 -11.60 24.01
CA PRO A 499 -19.39 -11.52 24.27
C PRO A 499 -19.09 -10.57 25.45
N PRO A 500 -18.06 -10.83 26.26
CA PRO A 500 -17.71 -9.97 27.38
C PRO A 500 -17.33 -8.56 26.89
N ASP A 501 -17.76 -7.54 27.65
CA ASP A 501 -17.29 -6.18 27.42
C ASP A 501 -15.79 -6.09 27.70
N THR A 502 -15.07 -5.44 26.78
CA THR A 502 -13.62 -5.24 26.86
C THR A 502 -13.24 -3.76 26.72
N SER A 503 -14.21 -2.85 26.70
CA SER A 503 -14.00 -1.41 26.52
C SER A 503 -13.22 -0.75 27.66
N HIS A 504 -13.32 -1.32 28.87
CA HIS A 504 -12.62 -0.88 30.07
C HIS A 504 -11.16 -1.36 30.16
N LEU A 505 -10.71 -2.22 29.23
CA LEU A 505 -9.34 -2.73 29.21
C LEU A 505 -8.37 -1.73 28.57
N ARG A 506 -7.32 -1.38 29.30
CA ARG A 506 -6.17 -0.63 28.77
C ARG A 506 -5.11 -1.62 28.30
N ILE A 507 -4.90 -1.68 26.98
CA ILE A 507 -3.96 -2.61 26.35
C ILE A 507 -2.68 -1.88 25.95
N THR A 508 -1.53 -2.29 26.51
CA THR A 508 -0.22 -1.73 26.20
C THR A 508 0.77 -2.82 25.78
N PRO A 509 1.73 -2.56 24.89
CA PRO A 509 2.80 -3.52 24.60
C PRO A 509 3.57 -3.87 25.88
N VAL A 510 3.94 -5.15 26.03
CA VAL A 510 4.83 -5.57 27.11
C VAL A 510 6.22 -4.95 26.90
N GLY A 511 6.80 -4.40 27.97
CA GLY A 511 8.12 -3.78 27.94
C GLY A 511 9.25 -4.83 27.83
N PRO A 512 10.42 -4.47 27.25
CA PRO A 512 11.58 -5.35 27.27
C PRO A 512 11.97 -5.74 28.69
N GLY A 513 12.11 -7.04 28.97
CA GLY A 513 12.56 -7.56 30.27
C GLY A 513 11.48 -7.75 31.33
N ASP A 514 10.20 -7.55 31.00
CA ASP A 514 9.08 -7.93 31.89
C ASP A 514 9.13 -9.44 32.18
N ARG A 515 9.37 -9.79 33.45
CA ARG A 515 9.53 -11.17 33.92
C ARG A 515 8.21 -11.89 34.14
N ASP A 516 7.12 -11.14 34.31
CA ASP A 516 5.78 -11.68 34.55
C ASP A 516 5.06 -12.00 33.24
N ALA A 517 5.59 -11.50 32.12
CA ALA A 517 5.08 -11.77 30.79
C ALA A 517 5.21 -13.27 30.45
N PRO A 518 4.09 -13.94 30.11
CA PRO A 518 4.13 -15.36 29.80
C PRO A 518 4.89 -15.63 28.50
N PRO A 519 5.47 -16.83 28.33
CA PRO A 519 6.06 -17.25 27.07
C PRO A 519 5.08 -17.13 25.91
N ARG A 520 5.61 -16.82 24.72
CA ARG A 520 4.79 -16.65 23.51
C ARG A 520 3.93 -17.89 23.20
N SER A 521 4.44 -19.10 23.42
CA SER A 521 3.70 -20.35 23.23
C SER A 521 2.42 -20.41 24.08
N HIS A 522 2.45 -19.91 25.32
CA HIS A 522 1.29 -19.88 26.20
C HIS A 522 0.21 -18.93 25.66
N LEU A 523 0.62 -17.75 25.19
CA LEU A 523 -0.31 -16.79 24.56
C LEU A 523 -0.91 -17.36 23.28
N VAL A 524 -0.12 -18.08 22.47
CA VAL A 524 -0.61 -18.75 21.26
C VAL A 524 -1.65 -19.81 21.63
N MET A 525 -1.36 -20.69 22.60
CA MET A 525 -2.31 -21.72 23.05
C MET A 525 -3.62 -21.13 23.58
N ALA A 526 -3.55 -20.04 24.37
CA ALA A 526 -4.73 -19.34 24.85
C ALA A 526 -5.58 -18.79 23.70
N LEU A 527 -4.95 -18.21 22.67
CA LEU A 527 -5.65 -17.71 21.48
C LEU A 527 -6.22 -18.83 20.60
N VAL A 528 -5.55 -19.97 20.49
CA VAL A 528 -6.07 -21.16 19.81
C VAL A 528 -7.33 -21.67 20.52
N SER A 529 -7.27 -21.84 21.84
CA SER A 529 -8.42 -22.25 22.64
C SER A 529 -9.60 -21.29 22.45
N ALA A 530 -9.36 -19.98 22.57
CA ALA A 530 -10.37 -18.96 22.33
C ALA A 530 -10.94 -19.02 20.90
N ARG A 531 -10.10 -19.26 19.89
CA ARG A 531 -10.52 -19.38 18.49
C ARG A 531 -11.42 -20.59 18.26
N ILE A 532 -11.11 -21.74 18.86
CA ILE A 532 -11.92 -22.96 18.78
C ILE A 532 -13.29 -22.70 19.39
N SER A 533 -13.34 -22.13 20.61
CA SER A 533 -14.59 -21.80 21.28
C SER A 533 -15.43 -20.80 20.47
N GLN A 534 -14.82 -19.72 19.97
CA GLN A 534 -15.51 -18.72 19.13
C GLN A 534 -16.06 -19.33 17.84
N HIS A 535 -15.30 -20.22 17.19
CA HIS A 535 -15.75 -20.89 15.97
C HIS A 535 -16.95 -21.79 16.27
N ALA A 536 -16.91 -22.59 17.35
CA ALA A 536 -18.03 -23.42 17.76
C ALA A 536 -19.30 -22.59 18.06
N GLN A 537 -19.15 -21.49 18.81
CA GLN A 537 -20.26 -20.56 19.10
C GLN A 537 -20.87 -19.97 17.83
N TYR A 538 -20.03 -19.53 16.88
CA TYR A 538 -20.50 -19.00 15.60
C TYR A 538 -21.19 -20.07 14.75
N THR A 539 -20.66 -21.30 14.70
CA THR A 539 -21.30 -22.42 14.00
C THR A 539 -22.67 -22.73 14.59
N MET A 540 -22.80 -22.75 15.92
CA MET A 540 -24.09 -22.94 16.59
C MET A 540 -25.09 -21.83 16.25
N ALA A 541 -24.65 -20.56 16.26
CA ALA A 541 -25.48 -19.42 15.88
C ALA A 541 -25.99 -19.54 14.43
N ARG A 542 -25.11 -19.96 13.51
CA ARG A 542 -25.48 -20.19 12.11
C ARG A 542 -26.52 -21.29 11.96
N LEU A 543 -26.33 -22.44 12.60
CA LEU A 543 -27.27 -23.57 12.54
C LEU A 543 -28.65 -23.21 13.12
N ALA A 544 -28.68 -22.48 14.23
CA ALA A 544 -29.91 -22.04 14.86
C ALA A 544 -30.70 -21.05 13.99
N THR A 545 -30.00 -20.18 13.25
CA THR A 545 -30.63 -19.15 12.41
C THR A 545 -31.12 -19.70 11.06
N THR A 546 -30.50 -20.77 10.53
CA THR A 546 -30.87 -21.35 9.22
C THR A 546 -31.88 -22.51 9.25
N GLY A 547 -32.30 -22.99 10.43
CA GLY A 547 -33.44 -23.91 10.58
C GLY A 547 -33.25 -25.36 10.08
N GLY A 548 -32.03 -25.90 10.01
CA GLY A 548 -31.77 -27.30 9.60
C GLY A 548 -30.28 -27.65 9.54
N PRO A 549 -29.91 -28.95 9.39
CA PRO A 549 -28.51 -29.34 9.22
C PRO A 549 -27.94 -28.70 7.95
N PRO A 550 -26.63 -28.45 7.87
CA PRO A 550 -26.05 -27.64 6.81
C PRO A 550 -26.14 -28.38 5.46
N GLY A 551 -27.23 -28.20 4.74
CA GLY A 551 -27.32 -28.57 3.33
C GLY A 551 -26.79 -27.39 2.52
N ASP A 552 -25.57 -27.52 1.97
CA ASP A 552 -24.87 -26.58 1.07
C ASP A 552 -25.30 -25.12 1.24
N GLY A 553 -25.41 -24.71 2.50
CA GLY A 553 -25.81 -23.38 2.87
C GLY A 553 -24.69 -22.54 2.32
N THR A 554 -25.04 -21.67 1.36
CA THR A 554 -24.13 -20.77 0.69
C THR A 554 -23.16 -20.29 1.75
N GLU A 555 -21.95 -20.86 1.75
CA GLU A 555 -20.86 -20.23 2.42
C GLU A 555 -20.92 -18.80 1.91
N SER A 556 -20.55 -17.82 2.72
CA SER A 556 -20.03 -16.59 2.16
C SER A 556 -18.80 -16.98 1.32
N GLY A 557 -19.09 -17.48 0.12
CA GLY A 557 -18.38 -18.54 -0.56
C GLY A 557 -17.39 -17.89 -1.47
N ILE A 558 -16.30 -17.43 -0.90
CA ILE A 558 -15.06 -17.42 -1.64
C ILE A 558 -14.59 -18.87 -1.56
N THR A 559 -14.98 -19.66 -2.58
CA THR A 559 -14.40 -20.96 -2.84
C THR A 559 -12.89 -20.85 -2.63
N VAL A 560 -12.38 -21.60 -1.66
CA VAL A 560 -10.97 -21.98 -1.67
C VAL A 560 -10.85 -22.89 -2.88
N ALA A 561 -10.61 -22.28 -4.04
CA ALA A 561 -10.14 -23.03 -5.19
C ALA A 561 -8.87 -23.75 -4.71
N VAL A 562 -8.93 -25.07 -4.70
CA VAL A 562 -7.75 -25.93 -4.71
C VAL A 562 -6.81 -25.32 -5.74
N GLN A 563 -5.55 -25.09 -5.35
CA GLN A 563 -4.49 -24.72 -6.29
C GLN A 563 -4.44 -25.79 -7.37
N GLN A 564 -5.14 -25.55 -8.47
CA GLN A 564 -4.81 -26.14 -9.75
C GLN A 564 -4.14 -25.03 -10.55
N ASP A 565 -2.84 -25.18 -10.72
CA ASP A 565 -2.08 -24.45 -11.71
C ASP A 565 -2.77 -24.68 -13.07
N SER A 566 -3.23 -23.58 -13.66
CA SER A 566 -3.93 -23.59 -14.94
C SER A 566 -3.63 -22.26 -15.62
N PHE A 567 -2.42 -22.18 -16.16
CA PHE A 567 -2.19 -21.35 -17.34
C PHE A 567 -3.09 -21.88 -18.46
N THR A 568 -4.10 -21.12 -18.86
CA THR A 568 -4.73 -21.24 -20.19
C THR A 568 -5.55 -19.99 -20.43
N SER A 569 -4.99 -19.03 -21.18
CA SER A 569 -5.79 -18.08 -21.93
C SER A 569 -5.68 -18.45 -23.39
N GLN A 570 -6.69 -19.14 -23.91
CA GLN A 570 -6.93 -19.26 -25.34
C GLN A 570 -7.26 -17.86 -25.89
N VAL A 571 -6.46 -17.43 -26.85
CA VAL A 571 -6.76 -16.33 -27.75
C VAL A 571 -7.68 -16.91 -28.83
N ALA A 572 -8.93 -16.44 -28.88
CA ALA A 572 -9.76 -16.59 -30.05
C ALA A 572 -9.92 -15.20 -30.69
N ALA A 573 -9.36 -15.10 -31.91
CA ALA A 573 -9.47 -14.05 -32.93
C ALA A 573 -9.30 -12.57 -32.50
#